data_AF-A0A3B9LXZ5-F1
#
_entry.id   AF-A0A3B9LXZ5-F1
#
_cell.length_a   1.000
_cell.length_b   1.000
_cell.length_c   1.000
_cell.angle_alpha   90.00
_cell.angle_beta   90.00
_cell.angle_gamma   90.00
#
_symmetry.space_group_name_H-M   'P 1'
#
loop_
_entity.id
_entity.type
_entity.pdbx_description
1 polymer ?
#
loop_
_entity_poly.entity_id
_entity_poly.type
_entity_poly.pdbx_seq_one_letter_code
_entity_poly.pdbx_strand_id
1 'polypeptide(L)'
;MLIDACTRVKFSAIVAMARVYLRQVIAGLTVLTLVVSALSCRAPATNGEFYGKTTPPAGNVLRYVTGDEPESLDPHLTTGQPEGRIFMALYEGLVEYHPKTMEPIPAVAERWHVNRDSSEFVFHLRKNARWSNGDAINAHDFLYSFRRGLSPEVASRNANLAFYIKYAKAYNSHAAFVRDPQTNEYLLEKDFADNAKPGTPAEPLSQAPLKPSEQEYPATAEEPTGDPDTAFHRFMHSPARLTLPGDAQQRNELLASNPKLQAAVAGKDFVPVTGEDIGVEAVDDYTVRISLSQPAPFFAGLLANQFFRLVPRKAIEKYGDQWTEPAHIMTCGPFRLKSWKRYSEIVVERDPMYWDAANVKLDQIFFYPMNDNPTTMNLYQVGEIDSALNHVVPTRWLDVVRQKKDYMEGSEAAITYILINVTQPPMNDLRVRRAFNMAIDRNAWATSRQVVKPLTAFTPEGIFNGET
;
A
#
# COMPACT_ATOMS: atom_id res chain seq x y z
N MET A 1 11.97 37.07 104.43
CA MET A 1 12.43 35.79 103.84
C MET A 1 11.23 34.89 103.51
N LEU A 2 10.28 35.37 102.68
CA LEU A 2 9.04 34.61 102.38
C LEU A 2 8.38 34.94 101.03
N ILE A 3 9.02 35.73 100.17
CA ILE A 3 8.45 36.09 98.84
C ILE A 3 9.10 35.30 97.69
N ASP A 4 10.23 34.61 97.92
CA ASP A 4 11.05 34.07 96.82
C ASP A 4 10.73 32.60 96.42
N ALA A 5 9.93 31.88 97.22
CA ALA A 5 9.59 30.48 96.95
C ALA A 5 8.38 30.31 96.03
N CYS A 6 7.43 31.25 96.02
CA CYS A 6 6.18 31.11 95.27
C CYS A 6 6.37 31.39 93.76
N THR A 7 7.32 32.26 93.41
CA THR A 7 7.62 32.65 92.02
C THR A 7 8.37 31.56 91.25
N ARG A 8 9.29 30.82 91.91
CA ARG A 8 10.06 29.74 91.27
C ARG A 8 9.20 28.51 90.93
N VAL A 9 8.20 28.17 91.77
CA VAL A 9 7.30 27.04 91.51
C VAL A 9 6.36 27.34 90.33
N LYS A 10 5.83 28.58 90.23
CA LYS A 10 5.00 29.00 89.11
C LYS A 10 5.77 29.05 87.78
N PHE A 11 7.02 29.49 87.79
CA PHE A 11 7.85 29.52 86.58
C PHE A 11 8.20 28.11 86.06
N SER A 12 8.51 27.17 86.96
CA SER A 12 8.78 25.77 86.60
C SER A 12 7.55 25.06 86.00
N ALA A 13 6.36 25.30 86.56
CA ALA A 13 5.11 24.75 86.04
C ALA A 13 4.75 25.29 84.65
N ILE A 14 4.99 26.59 84.39
CA ILE A 14 4.74 27.22 83.09
C ILE A 14 5.72 26.69 82.03
N VAL A 15 6.99 26.49 82.37
CA VAL A 15 7.99 25.92 81.45
C VAL A 15 7.70 24.44 81.16
N ALA A 16 7.22 23.68 82.14
CA ALA A 16 6.81 22.29 81.96
C ALA A 16 5.56 22.19 81.06
N MET A 17 4.54 23.03 81.29
CA MET A 17 3.35 23.09 80.43
C MET A 17 3.70 23.53 79.01
N ALA A 18 4.58 24.52 78.83
CA ALA A 18 5.03 24.96 77.51
C ALA A 18 5.80 23.86 76.76
N ARG A 19 6.60 23.04 77.45
CA ARG A 19 7.27 21.88 76.83
C ARG A 19 6.31 20.76 76.44
N VAL A 20 5.26 20.52 77.22
CA VAL A 20 4.20 19.55 76.88
C VAL A 20 3.37 20.06 75.71
N TYR A 21 2.98 21.33 75.70
CA TYR A 21 2.26 21.96 74.58
C TYR A 21 3.11 21.96 73.31
N LEU A 22 4.40 22.30 73.40
CA LEU A 22 5.30 22.29 72.26
C LEU A 22 5.52 20.87 71.72
N ARG A 23 5.61 19.85 72.59
CA ARG A 23 5.65 18.43 72.17
C ARG A 23 4.35 17.97 71.52
N GLN A 24 3.19 18.41 72.02
CA GLN A 24 1.89 18.09 71.43
C GLN A 24 1.66 18.81 70.09
N VAL A 25 2.12 20.05 69.95
CA VAL A 25 2.07 20.81 68.68
C VAL A 25 3.03 20.20 67.66
N ILE A 26 4.26 19.84 68.05
CA ILE A 26 5.22 19.17 67.16
C ILE A 26 4.69 17.80 66.75
N ALA A 27 4.14 16.99 67.67
CA ALA A 27 3.53 15.70 67.36
C ALA A 27 2.29 15.84 66.46
N GLY A 28 1.48 16.89 66.65
CA GLY A 28 0.36 17.23 65.80
C GLY A 28 0.80 17.64 64.38
N LEU A 29 1.88 18.42 64.26
CA LEU A 29 2.45 18.83 62.98
C LEU A 29 3.11 17.67 62.22
N THR A 30 3.77 16.72 62.90
CA THR A 30 4.30 15.50 62.25
C THR A 30 3.19 14.55 61.83
N VAL A 31 2.12 14.40 62.60
CA VAL A 31 0.94 13.61 62.19
C VAL A 31 0.23 14.28 61.02
N LEU A 32 0.09 15.62 61.00
CA LEU A 32 -0.54 16.34 59.90
C LEU A 32 0.28 16.28 58.60
N THR A 33 1.62 16.33 58.69
CA THR A 33 2.50 16.16 57.51
C THR A 33 2.55 14.71 57.01
N LEU A 34 2.43 13.71 57.89
CA LEU A 34 2.23 12.30 57.51
C LEU A 34 0.86 12.04 56.86
N VAL A 35 -0.19 12.73 57.32
CA VAL A 35 -1.54 12.61 56.74
C VAL A 35 -1.64 13.34 55.40
N VAL A 36 -1.00 14.50 55.23
CA VAL A 36 -0.95 15.21 53.93
C VAL A 36 -0.09 14.45 52.91
N SER A 37 0.98 13.76 53.33
CA SER A 37 1.76 12.89 52.44
C SER A 37 1.06 11.57 52.10
N ALA A 38 0.11 11.10 52.93
CA ALA A 38 -0.79 9.99 52.61
C ALA A 38 -2.01 10.40 51.76
N LEU A 39 -2.39 11.69 51.78
CA LEU A 39 -3.43 12.29 50.94
C LEU A 39 -2.91 12.80 49.58
N SER A 40 -1.60 12.76 49.35
CA SER A 40 -1.05 12.42 48.03
C SER A 40 -1.36 10.94 47.73
N CYS A 41 -2.64 10.60 47.78
CA CYS A 41 -3.18 9.49 47.03
C CYS A 41 -2.75 9.74 45.59
N ARG A 42 -1.65 9.07 45.23
CA ARG A 42 -1.55 8.36 43.97
C ARG A 42 -2.94 7.77 43.76
N ALA A 43 -3.78 8.44 42.98
CA ALA A 43 -4.87 7.73 42.34
C ALA A 43 -4.18 6.47 41.81
N PRO A 44 -4.64 5.25 42.16
CA PRO A 44 -4.17 4.09 41.42
C PRO A 44 -4.29 4.53 39.97
N ALA A 45 -3.17 4.50 39.22
CA ALA A 45 -3.20 4.84 37.80
C ALA A 45 -4.38 4.02 37.30
N THR A 46 -5.51 4.68 37.06
CA THR A 46 -6.70 3.95 36.68
C THR A 46 -6.21 3.32 35.42
N ASN A 47 -6.21 1.99 35.40
CA ASN A 47 -5.85 1.26 34.22
C ASN A 47 -6.99 1.59 33.27
N GLY A 48 -6.86 2.75 32.61
CA GLY A 48 -7.92 3.37 31.85
C GLY A 48 -8.40 2.35 30.86
N GLU A 49 -9.71 2.35 30.62
CA GLU A 49 -10.30 1.43 29.67
C GLU A 49 -9.67 1.55 28.27
N PHE A 50 -9.12 2.74 27.98
CA PHE A 50 -8.37 3.08 26.77
C PHE A 50 -6.91 3.40 27.12
N TYR A 51 -6.00 3.13 26.20
CA TYR A 51 -4.61 3.54 26.28
C TYR A 51 -4.44 5.01 25.90
N GLY A 52 -5.09 5.43 24.81
CA GLY A 52 -5.09 6.79 24.29
C GLY A 52 -6.18 7.67 24.91
N LYS A 53 -6.18 8.95 24.51
CA LYS A 53 -7.29 9.85 24.82
C LYS A 53 -8.48 9.55 23.91
N THR A 54 -9.68 9.49 24.50
CA THR A 54 -10.95 9.30 23.77
C THR A 54 -11.66 10.59 23.42
N THR A 55 -11.12 11.74 23.86
CA THR A 55 -11.63 13.05 23.46
C THR A 55 -11.20 13.31 22.01
N PRO A 56 -12.14 13.45 21.06
CA PRO A 56 -11.80 13.72 19.67
C PRO A 56 -11.10 15.08 19.53
N PRO A 57 -10.23 15.25 18.53
CA PRO A 57 -9.65 16.55 18.22
C PRO A 57 -10.73 17.57 17.82
N ALA A 58 -10.37 18.85 17.83
CA ALA A 58 -11.26 19.87 17.29
C ALA A 58 -11.37 19.72 15.76
N GLY A 59 -12.60 19.59 15.25
CA GLY A 59 -12.88 19.36 13.82
C GLY A 59 -12.74 17.89 13.41
N ASN A 60 -12.97 17.59 12.13
CA ASN A 60 -12.86 16.22 11.61
C ASN A 60 -11.44 15.96 11.09
N VAL A 61 -10.48 15.90 12.00
CA VAL A 61 -9.06 15.71 11.68
C VAL A 61 -8.58 14.34 12.13
N LEU A 62 -7.75 13.69 11.31
CA LEU A 62 -7.04 12.46 11.66
C LEU A 62 -5.53 12.71 11.70
N ARG A 63 -4.88 12.34 12.79
CA ARG A 63 -3.42 12.35 12.95
C ARG A 63 -2.89 10.92 12.93
N TYR A 64 -2.17 10.57 11.87
CA TYR A 64 -1.76 9.21 11.55
C TYR A 64 -0.25 9.08 11.41
N VAL A 65 0.36 8.12 12.10
CA VAL A 65 1.78 7.79 11.91
C VAL A 65 1.94 6.84 10.73
N THR A 66 2.63 7.30 9.68
CA THR A 66 2.74 6.58 8.41
C THR A 66 3.99 5.68 8.29
N GLY A 67 4.93 5.77 9.24
CA GLY A 67 6.20 5.07 9.20
C GLY A 67 7.32 6.00 8.75
N ASP A 68 8.15 5.61 7.79
CA ASP A 68 9.26 6.45 7.33
C ASP A 68 8.80 7.62 6.43
N GLU A 69 9.69 8.59 6.21
CA GLU A 69 9.52 9.66 5.21
C GLU A 69 9.37 9.03 3.82
N PRO A 70 8.32 9.37 3.04
CA PRO A 70 8.14 8.80 1.72
C PRO A 70 9.24 9.28 0.75
N GLU A 71 9.73 8.37 -0.09
CA GLU A 71 10.76 8.67 -1.09
C GLU A 71 10.23 9.63 -2.17
N SER A 72 8.99 9.41 -2.58
CA SER A 72 8.29 10.19 -3.60
C SER A 72 6.78 10.06 -3.44
N LEU A 73 6.03 11.04 -3.97
CA LEU A 73 4.57 10.96 -4.12
C LEU A 73 4.13 10.51 -5.52
N ASP A 74 5.05 9.95 -6.31
CA ASP A 74 4.80 9.33 -7.61
C ASP A 74 4.53 7.81 -7.43
N PRO A 75 3.30 7.32 -7.68
CA PRO A 75 2.96 5.92 -7.48
C PRO A 75 3.75 4.93 -8.34
N HIS A 76 4.38 5.39 -9.42
CA HIS A 76 5.19 4.53 -10.27
C HIS A 76 6.64 4.39 -9.79
N LEU A 77 7.12 5.20 -8.84
CA LEU A 77 8.52 5.17 -8.40
C LEU A 77 8.73 4.43 -7.07
N THR A 78 7.68 4.28 -6.26
CA THR A 78 7.78 3.76 -4.89
C THR A 78 7.07 2.43 -4.72
N THR A 79 7.47 1.69 -3.68
CA THR A 79 6.91 0.37 -3.35
C THR A 79 6.58 0.22 -1.86
N GLY A 80 6.88 1.24 -1.07
CA GLY A 80 6.77 1.21 0.39
C GLY A 80 5.33 1.29 0.88
N GLN A 81 5.15 0.84 2.12
CA GLN A 81 3.89 0.98 2.86
C GLN A 81 3.58 2.43 3.27
N PRO A 82 4.56 3.28 3.67
CA PRO A 82 4.28 4.68 4.00
C PRO A 82 3.62 5.43 2.84
N GLU A 83 4.13 5.25 1.62
CA GLU A 83 3.58 5.84 0.40
C GLU A 83 2.19 5.29 0.08
N GLY A 84 2.00 3.97 0.13
CA GLY A 84 0.72 3.34 -0.17
C GLY A 84 -0.45 3.93 0.64
N ARG A 85 -0.22 4.21 1.94
CA ARG A 85 -1.21 4.84 2.83
C ARG A 85 -1.56 6.27 2.42
N ILE A 86 -0.56 7.04 1.97
CA ILE A 86 -0.75 8.40 1.47
C ILE A 86 -1.45 8.35 0.10
N PHE A 87 -1.11 7.39 -0.76
CA PHE A 87 -1.70 7.23 -2.08
C PHE A 87 -3.19 6.88 -2.03
N MET A 88 -3.64 6.11 -1.03
CA MET A 88 -5.08 5.89 -0.81
C MET A 88 -5.85 7.19 -0.53
N ALA A 89 -5.18 8.24 -0.03
CA ALA A 89 -5.80 9.55 0.15
C ALA A 89 -5.71 10.41 -1.11
N LEU A 90 -4.57 10.39 -1.81
CA LEU A 90 -4.27 11.29 -2.94
C LEU A 90 -4.78 10.79 -4.30
N TYR A 91 -4.83 9.48 -4.51
CA TYR A 91 -5.08 8.91 -5.84
C TYR A 91 -6.10 7.78 -5.78
N GLU A 92 -6.76 7.58 -6.91
CA GLU A 92 -7.71 6.50 -7.12
C GLU A 92 -7.36 5.76 -8.42
N GLY A 93 -7.65 4.46 -8.46
CA GLY A 93 -7.50 3.61 -9.64
C GLY A 93 -8.86 3.29 -10.28
N LEU A 94 -8.89 2.28 -11.14
CA LEU A 94 -10.16 1.74 -11.67
C LEU A 94 -11.04 1.18 -10.55
N VAL A 95 -10.41 0.51 -9.57
CA VAL A 95 -11.04 -0.13 -8.41
C VAL A 95 -10.27 0.21 -7.14
N GLU A 96 -10.88 -0.05 -5.99
CA GLU A 96 -10.27 0.10 -4.66
C GLU A 96 -10.47 -1.17 -3.82
N TYR A 97 -9.68 -1.35 -2.76
CA TYR A 97 -9.87 -2.42 -1.79
C TYR A 97 -11.09 -2.17 -0.91
N HIS A 98 -11.99 -3.16 -0.80
CA HIS A 98 -13.00 -3.15 0.24
C HIS A 98 -12.31 -3.19 1.62
N PRO A 99 -12.64 -2.27 2.55
CA PRO A 99 -11.89 -2.10 3.80
C PRO A 99 -11.95 -3.29 4.77
N LYS A 100 -12.76 -4.32 4.48
CA LYS A 100 -12.88 -5.52 5.30
C LYS A 100 -12.51 -6.81 4.57
N THR A 101 -12.92 -6.94 3.32
CA THR A 101 -12.76 -8.19 2.54
C THR A 101 -11.58 -8.15 1.60
N MET A 102 -11.01 -6.96 1.33
CA MET A 102 -9.98 -6.72 0.32
C MET A 102 -10.40 -7.08 -1.12
N GLU A 103 -11.67 -7.40 -1.34
CA GLU A 103 -12.24 -7.57 -2.68
C GLU A 103 -12.26 -6.23 -3.41
N PRO A 104 -12.11 -6.23 -4.75
CA PRO A 104 -12.17 -5.01 -5.53
C PRO A 104 -13.59 -4.41 -5.47
N ILE A 105 -13.69 -3.11 -5.19
CA ILE A 105 -14.93 -2.33 -5.23
C ILE A 105 -14.83 -1.19 -6.25
N PRO A 106 -15.97 -0.67 -6.75
CA PRO A 106 -16.01 0.48 -7.64
C PRO A 106 -15.25 1.69 -7.09
N ALA A 107 -14.50 2.35 -7.96
CA ALA A 107 -13.70 3.53 -7.67
C ALA A 107 -13.92 4.56 -8.79
N VAL A 108 -12.90 4.95 -9.57
CA VAL A 108 -13.11 5.76 -10.79
C VAL A 108 -13.97 5.01 -11.82
N ALA A 109 -13.85 3.69 -11.90
CA ALA A 109 -14.82 2.87 -12.61
C ALA A 109 -16.04 2.63 -11.71
N GLU A 110 -17.23 2.94 -12.20
CA GLU A 110 -18.47 2.70 -11.45
C GLU A 110 -18.93 1.24 -11.53
N ARG A 111 -18.46 0.52 -12.56
CA ARG A 111 -18.71 -0.90 -12.80
C ARG A 111 -17.69 -1.47 -13.79
N TRP A 112 -17.60 -2.79 -13.84
CA TRP A 112 -16.83 -3.49 -14.86
C TRP A 112 -17.44 -4.86 -15.16
N HIS A 113 -17.09 -5.39 -16.33
CA HIS A 113 -17.45 -6.72 -16.77
C HIS A 113 -16.20 -7.53 -17.06
N VAL A 114 -16.26 -8.84 -16.79
CA VAL A 114 -15.19 -9.79 -17.05
C VAL A 114 -15.70 -10.82 -18.06
N ASN A 115 -14.86 -11.19 -19.02
CA ASN A 115 -15.19 -12.27 -19.94
C ASN A 115 -15.15 -13.64 -19.26
N ARG A 116 -15.66 -14.67 -19.95
CA ARG A 116 -15.86 -16.01 -19.37
C ARG A 116 -14.59 -16.67 -18.80
N ASP A 117 -13.43 -16.39 -19.37
CA ASP A 117 -12.15 -17.00 -18.97
C ASP A 117 -11.25 -16.04 -18.17
N SER A 118 -11.75 -14.87 -17.77
CA SER A 118 -10.99 -13.87 -17.01
C SER A 118 -9.69 -13.42 -17.67
N SER A 119 -9.72 -13.28 -19.00
CA SER A 119 -8.61 -12.75 -19.79
C SER A 119 -8.88 -11.36 -20.36
N GLU A 120 -10.10 -10.84 -20.22
CA GLU A 120 -10.47 -9.50 -20.62
C GLU A 120 -11.39 -8.85 -19.58
N PHE A 121 -11.12 -7.56 -19.32
CA PHE A 121 -11.84 -6.73 -18.37
C PHE A 121 -12.25 -5.43 -19.04
N VAL A 122 -13.53 -5.05 -18.94
CA VAL A 122 -14.05 -3.79 -19.49
C VAL A 122 -14.61 -2.95 -18.34
N PHE A 123 -14.04 -1.77 -18.14
CA PHE A 123 -14.37 -0.83 -17.08
C PHE A 123 -15.11 0.37 -17.65
N HIS A 124 -16.20 0.77 -17.00
CA HIS A 124 -16.95 1.96 -17.35
C HIS A 124 -16.72 3.04 -16.29
N LEU A 125 -16.22 4.18 -16.73
CA LEU A 125 -15.75 5.27 -15.89
C LEU A 125 -16.89 6.21 -15.49
N ARG A 126 -16.80 6.75 -14.29
CA ARG A 126 -17.67 7.81 -13.79
C ARG A 126 -17.51 9.09 -14.62
N LYS A 127 -18.59 9.56 -15.25
CA LYS A 127 -18.58 10.82 -16.01
C LYS A 127 -18.35 12.07 -15.13
N ASN A 128 -18.59 11.97 -13.82
CA ASN A 128 -18.32 13.03 -12.85
C ASN A 128 -16.94 12.92 -12.18
N ALA A 129 -16.10 11.93 -12.53
CA ALA A 129 -14.73 11.85 -12.00
C ALA A 129 -13.90 13.06 -12.46
N ARG A 130 -13.20 13.69 -11.52
CA ARG A 130 -12.40 14.89 -11.75
C ARG A 130 -11.04 14.77 -11.08
N TRP A 131 -10.07 15.39 -11.72
CA TRP A 131 -8.83 15.78 -11.08
C TRP A 131 -9.07 16.95 -10.11
N SER A 132 -8.14 17.16 -9.17
CA SER A 132 -8.22 18.22 -8.16
C SER A 132 -8.25 19.65 -8.71
N ASN A 133 -7.88 19.83 -9.98
CA ASN A 133 -7.98 21.10 -10.71
C ASN A 133 -9.34 21.29 -11.43
N GLY A 134 -10.23 20.29 -11.38
CA GLY A 134 -11.54 20.28 -12.05
C GLY A 134 -11.54 19.71 -13.47
N ASP A 135 -10.41 19.28 -14.03
CA ASP A 135 -10.36 18.59 -15.32
C ASP A 135 -11.10 17.24 -15.22
N ALA A 136 -11.79 16.86 -16.30
CA ALA A 136 -12.40 15.54 -16.41
C ALA A 136 -11.35 14.44 -16.47
N ILE A 137 -11.59 13.36 -15.72
CA ILE A 137 -10.86 12.10 -15.87
C ILE A 137 -11.53 11.28 -16.97
N ASN A 138 -10.73 10.70 -17.88
CA ASN A 138 -11.22 9.87 -18.98
C ASN A 138 -10.33 8.63 -19.22
N ALA A 139 -10.73 7.77 -20.16
CA ALA A 139 -10.04 6.53 -20.49
C ALA A 139 -8.61 6.74 -20.99
N HIS A 140 -8.31 7.89 -21.60
CA HIS A 140 -6.97 8.23 -22.07
C HIS A 140 -5.98 8.52 -20.92
N ASP A 141 -6.47 8.99 -19.76
CA ASP A 141 -5.63 9.15 -18.56
C ASP A 141 -5.14 7.78 -18.04
N PHE A 142 -5.99 6.76 -18.12
CA PHE A 142 -5.60 5.38 -17.79
C PHE A 142 -4.58 4.86 -18.80
N LEU A 143 -4.84 4.99 -20.10
CA LEU A 143 -3.87 4.61 -21.14
C LEU A 143 -2.49 5.22 -20.89
N TYR A 144 -2.45 6.52 -20.62
CA TYR A 144 -1.21 7.20 -20.29
C TYR A 144 -0.55 6.62 -19.03
N SER A 145 -1.33 6.44 -17.95
CA SER A 145 -0.81 5.97 -16.66
C SER A 145 -0.20 4.56 -16.77
N PHE A 146 -0.92 3.61 -17.38
CA PHE A 146 -0.41 2.25 -17.61
C PHE A 146 0.86 2.25 -18.46
N ARG A 147 0.87 3.02 -19.56
CA ARG A 147 2.04 3.13 -20.45
C ARG A 147 3.22 3.75 -19.71
N ARG A 148 3.00 4.83 -18.97
CA ARG A 148 4.05 5.48 -18.18
C ARG A 148 4.63 4.52 -17.14
N GLY A 149 3.79 3.85 -16.35
CA GLY A 149 4.24 2.91 -15.32
C GLY A 149 5.03 1.72 -15.89
N LEU A 150 4.69 1.28 -17.10
CA LEU A 150 5.40 0.22 -17.83
C LEU A 150 6.61 0.72 -18.63
N SER A 151 6.75 2.03 -18.85
CA SER A 151 7.83 2.62 -19.62
C SER A 151 9.17 2.26 -18.99
N PRO A 152 10.13 1.69 -19.75
CA PRO A 152 11.46 1.38 -19.23
C PRO A 152 12.18 2.60 -18.63
N GLU A 153 11.91 3.79 -19.17
CA GLU A 153 12.49 5.07 -18.74
C GLU A 153 12.05 5.50 -17.34
N VAL A 154 10.83 5.13 -16.93
CA VAL A 154 10.34 5.37 -15.57
C VAL A 154 10.98 4.41 -14.57
N ALA A 155 11.46 3.25 -15.05
CA ALA A 155 12.10 2.22 -14.25
C ALA A 155 11.26 1.85 -13.00
N SER A 156 9.94 1.73 -13.17
CA SER A 156 9.03 1.44 -12.06
C SER A 156 9.40 0.11 -11.39
N ARG A 157 9.64 0.17 -10.08
CA ARG A 157 10.01 -1.00 -9.26
C ARG A 157 8.89 -2.05 -9.17
N ASN A 158 7.65 -1.68 -9.51
CA ASN A 158 6.47 -2.54 -9.49
C ASN A 158 5.86 -2.80 -10.89
N ALA A 159 6.55 -2.44 -11.99
CA ALA A 159 6.06 -2.67 -13.36
C ALA A 159 5.65 -4.13 -13.63
N ASN A 160 6.30 -5.07 -12.94
CA ASN A 160 6.02 -6.49 -13.03
C ASN A 160 4.60 -6.88 -12.62
N LEU A 161 3.90 -6.07 -11.82
CA LEU A 161 2.50 -6.31 -11.47
C LEU A 161 1.58 -6.25 -12.71
N ALA A 162 1.93 -5.44 -13.70
CA ALA A 162 1.17 -5.32 -14.95
C ALA A 162 1.58 -6.31 -16.04
N PHE A 163 2.52 -7.24 -15.78
CA PHE A 163 2.99 -8.20 -16.81
C PHE A 163 1.94 -9.24 -17.24
N TYR A 164 0.80 -9.33 -16.55
CA TYR A 164 -0.35 -10.09 -17.02
C TYR A 164 -1.04 -9.45 -18.23
N ILE A 165 -0.89 -8.13 -18.41
CA ILE A 165 -1.44 -7.40 -19.56
C ILE A 165 -0.64 -7.80 -20.80
N LYS A 166 -1.35 -8.11 -21.89
CA LYS A 166 -0.71 -8.59 -23.13
C LYS A 166 0.34 -7.58 -23.60
N TYR A 167 1.53 -8.09 -23.92
CA TYR A 167 2.72 -7.34 -24.34
C TYR A 167 3.30 -6.32 -23.33
N ALA A 168 2.74 -6.15 -22.13
CA ALA A 168 3.26 -5.20 -21.14
C ALA A 168 4.71 -5.50 -20.72
N LYS A 169 5.03 -6.78 -20.47
CA LYS A 169 6.42 -7.20 -20.19
C LYS A 169 7.35 -6.92 -21.37
N ALA A 170 6.88 -7.18 -22.59
CA ALA A 170 7.67 -6.99 -23.80
C ALA A 170 8.01 -5.50 -23.99
N TYR A 171 7.05 -4.60 -23.78
CA TYR A 171 7.30 -3.16 -23.78
C TYR A 171 8.28 -2.74 -22.68
N ASN A 172 8.05 -3.16 -21.42
CA ASN A 172 8.91 -2.81 -20.29
C ASN A 172 10.35 -3.33 -20.41
N SER A 173 10.56 -4.44 -21.12
CA SER A 173 11.89 -5.02 -21.35
C SER A 173 12.55 -4.57 -22.66
N HIS A 174 12.05 -3.52 -23.31
CA HIS A 174 12.49 -3.07 -24.64
C HIS A 174 12.47 -4.18 -25.71
N ALA A 175 11.56 -5.15 -25.64
CA ALA A 175 11.53 -6.23 -26.62
C ALA A 175 11.16 -5.72 -28.03
N ALA A 176 11.40 -6.56 -29.03
CA ALA A 176 10.99 -6.32 -30.41
C ALA A 176 10.14 -7.47 -30.93
N PHE A 177 9.09 -7.15 -31.68
CA PHE A 177 8.41 -8.09 -32.54
C PHE A 177 9.29 -8.48 -33.73
N VAL A 178 9.04 -9.66 -34.31
CA VAL A 178 9.72 -10.12 -35.53
C VAL A 178 8.76 -10.06 -36.71
N ARG A 179 9.10 -9.28 -37.73
CA ARG A 179 8.27 -9.05 -38.92
C ARG A 179 8.97 -9.53 -40.19
N ASP A 180 8.25 -10.20 -41.05
CA ASP A 180 8.71 -10.54 -42.39
C ASP A 180 8.61 -9.31 -43.31
N PRO A 181 9.74 -8.76 -43.82
CA PRO A 181 9.70 -7.58 -44.68
C PRO A 181 9.05 -7.85 -46.06
N GLN A 182 8.94 -9.11 -46.48
CA GLN A 182 8.35 -9.47 -47.77
C GLN A 182 6.82 -9.54 -47.72
N THR A 183 6.27 -10.11 -46.65
CA THR A 183 4.81 -10.26 -46.47
C THR A 183 4.20 -9.20 -45.56
N ASN A 184 5.02 -8.47 -44.81
CA ASN A 184 4.63 -7.55 -43.74
C ASN A 184 3.88 -8.26 -42.58
N GLU A 185 3.96 -9.60 -42.49
CA GLU A 185 3.38 -10.39 -41.40
C GLU A 185 4.33 -10.54 -40.22
N TYR A 186 3.78 -10.69 -39.02
CA TYR A 186 4.55 -10.95 -37.81
C TYR A 186 4.63 -12.44 -37.53
N LEU A 187 5.81 -12.91 -37.15
CA LEU A 187 6.00 -14.28 -36.64
C LEU A 187 5.22 -14.44 -35.33
N LEU A 188 4.67 -15.64 -35.10
CA LEU A 188 3.81 -15.92 -33.97
C LEU A 188 4.54 -16.80 -32.94
N GLU A 189 4.32 -16.54 -31.67
CA GLU A 189 4.98 -17.28 -30.57
C GLU A 189 4.66 -18.78 -30.61
N LYS A 190 3.41 -19.12 -30.97
CA LYS A 190 2.94 -20.52 -31.08
C LYS A 190 3.77 -21.38 -32.04
N ASP A 191 4.43 -20.78 -33.04
CA ASP A 191 5.22 -21.51 -34.05
C ASP A 191 6.61 -21.92 -33.50
N PHE A 192 7.01 -21.36 -32.35
CA PHE A 192 8.30 -21.57 -31.69
C PHE A 192 8.16 -22.21 -30.30
N ALA A 193 6.93 -22.54 -29.89
CA ALA A 193 6.63 -23.14 -28.60
C ALA A 193 6.96 -24.65 -28.56
N ASP A 194 8.23 -25.02 -28.80
CA ASP A 194 8.69 -26.41 -28.57
C ASP A 194 8.83 -26.74 -27.06
N ASN A 195 8.47 -25.81 -26.16
CA ASN A 195 8.37 -25.99 -24.71
C ASN A 195 7.33 -25.02 -24.13
N ALA A 196 6.04 -25.23 -24.42
CA ALA A 196 5.00 -24.51 -23.69
C ALA A 196 5.21 -24.77 -22.18
N LYS A 197 5.42 -23.69 -21.41
CA LYS A 197 5.38 -23.81 -19.94
C LYS A 197 4.00 -24.37 -19.56
N PRO A 198 3.89 -25.20 -18.52
CA PRO A 198 2.59 -25.60 -17.99
C PRO A 198 1.76 -24.33 -17.70
N GLY A 199 0.62 -24.16 -18.37
CA GLY A 199 -0.31 -23.05 -18.12
C GLY A 199 -0.48 -22.00 -19.22
N THR A 200 0.20 -22.10 -20.37
CA THR A 200 -0.16 -21.28 -21.55
C THR A 200 -1.39 -21.90 -22.23
N PRO A 201 -2.57 -21.24 -22.28
CA PRO A 201 -3.72 -21.81 -22.97
C PRO A 201 -3.40 -22.03 -24.44
N ALA A 202 -3.69 -23.23 -24.93
CA ALA A 202 -3.59 -23.58 -26.35
C ALA A 202 -4.80 -23.09 -27.16
N GLU A 203 -5.89 -22.68 -26.50
CA GLU A 203 -7.13 -22.21 -27.11
C GLU A 203 -7.19 -20.67 -27.10
N PRO A 204 -7.86 -20.05 -28.10
CA PRO A 204 -8.04 -18.60 -28.13
C PRO A 204 -8.81 -18.13 -26.89
N LEU A 205 -8.32 -17.05 -26.29
CA LEU A 205 -8.99 -16.36 -25.20
C LEU A 205 -10.43 -16.02 -25.62
N SER A 206 -11.39 -16.32 -24.76
CA SER A 206 -12.82 -16.21 -25.06
C SER A 206 -13.23 -14.74 -25.19
N GLN A 207 -13.80 -14.36 -26.32
CA GLN A 207 -14.45 -13.04 -26.49
C GLN A 207 -15.85 -12.98 -25.87
N ALA A 208 -16.42 -14.11 -25.46
CA ALA A 208 -17.78 -14.15 -24.93
C ALA A 208 -17.84 -13.53 -23.51
N PRO A 209 -18.69 -12.51 -23.29
CA PRO A 209 -19.00 -12.00 -21.96
C PRO A 209 -19.56 -13.11 -21.06
N LEU A 210 -19.38 -12.99 -19.74
CA LEU A 210 -20.16 -13.78 -18.79
C LEU A 210 -21.66 -13.52 -18.99
N LYS A 211 -22.50 -14.52 -18.74
CA LYS A 211 -23.95 -14.34 -18.83
C LYS A 211 -24.38 -13.28 -17.80
N PRO A 212 -25.42 -12.46 -18.07
CA PRO A 212 -25.87 -11.44 -17.11
C PRO A 212 -26.21 -11.98 -15.71
N SER A 213 -26.69 -13.23 -15.61
CA SER A 213 -26.97 -13.91 -14.33
C SER A 213 -25.71 -14.32 -13.55
N GLU A 214 -24.55 -14.28 -14.21
CA GLU A 214 -23.23 -14.66 -13.68
C GLU A 214 -22.33 -13.42 -13.52
N GLN A 215 -22.82 -12.22 -13.89
CA GLN A 215 -22.14 -10.95 -13.69
C GLN A 215 -22.36 -10.47 -12.25
N GLU A 216 -21.27 -10.13 -11.57
CA GLU A 216 -21.30 -9.57 -10.21
C GLU A 216 -21.98 -8.18 -10.20
N TYR A 217 -21.91 -7.45 -11.32
CA TYR A 217 -22.55 -6.14 -11.53
C TYR A 217 -23.41 -6.16 -12.80
N PRO A 218 -24.74 -6.36 -12.71
CA PRO A 218 -25.59 -6.53 -13.89
C PRO A 218 -25.68 -5.25 -14.74
N ALA A 219 -25.67 -5.43 -16.05
CA ALA A 219 -25.89 -4.36 -17.04
C ALA A 219 -27.21 -3.62 -16.82
N THR A 220 -27.21 -2.29 -16.98
CA THR A 220 -28.40 -1.44 -16.95
C THR A 220 -29.14 -1.46 -18.30
N ALA A 221 -30.46 -1.21 -18.28
CA ALA A 221 -31.34 -1.35 -19.44
C ALA A 221 -31.07 -0.39 -20.63
N GLU A 222 -30.17 0.58 -20.47
CA GLU A 222 -29.78 1.55 -21.51
C GLU A 222 -28.48 1.15 -22.25
N GLU A 223 -27.90 -0.02 -21.95
CA GLU A 223 -26.58 -0.38 -22.47
C GLU A 223 -26.60 -0.89 -23.92
N PRO A 224 -25.67 -0.43 -24.77
CA PRO A 224 -25.43 -1.05 -26.07
C PRO A 224 -25.17 -2.54 -25.87
N THR A 225 -25.81 -3.38 -26.69
CA THR A 225 -25.58 -4.82 -26.70
C THR A 225 -24.17 -5.12 -27.22
N GLY A 226 -23.19 -5.14 -26.32
CA GLY A 226 -21.79 -5.50 -26.58
C GLY A 226 -20.87 -4.29 -26.79
N ASP A 227 -19.67 -4.38 -26.22
CA ASP A 227 -18.62 -3.38 -26.43
C ASP A 227 -18.14 -3.38 -27.89
N PRO A 228 -17.77 -2.22 -28.48
CA PRO A 228 -17.26 -2.14 -29.83
C PRO A 228 -16.08 -3.09 -30.10
N ASP A 229 -16.17 -3.87 -31.17
CA ASP A 229 -15.06 -4.67 -31.69
C ASP A 229 -14.13 -3.78 -32.54
N THR A 230 -13.20 -3.11 -31.86
CA THR A 230 -12.23 -2.23 -32.49
C THR A 230 -11.13 -3.01 -33.23
N ALA A 231 -10.34 -2.32 -34.05
CA ALA A 231 -9.17 -2.95 -34.68
C ALA A 231 -8.14 -3.42 -33.65
N PHE A 232 -7.99 -2.67 -32.55
CA PHE A 232 -7.07 -3.00 -31.46
C PHE A 232 -7.54 -4.22 -30.67
N HIS A 233 -8.84 -4.30 -30.38
CA HIS A 233 -9.46 -5.47 -29.76
C HIS A 233 -9.20 -6.76 -30.58
N ARG A 234 -9.44 -6.73 -31.90
CA ARG A 234 -9.10 -7.87 -32.77
C ARG A 234 -7.62 -8.24 -32.74
N PHE A 235 -6.71 -7.27 -32.63
CA PHE A 235 -5.29 -7.53 -32.45
C PHE A 235 -4.98 -8.18 -31.09
N MET A 236 -5.62 -7.75 -30.01
CA MET A 236 -5.47 -8.37 -28.69
C MET A 236 -5.98 -9.81 -28.64
N HIS A 237 -6.93 -10.18 -29.49
CA HIS A 237 -7.41 -11.55 -29.64
C HIS A 237 -6.70 -12.36 -30.74
N SER A 238 -5.80 -11.76 -31.50
CA SER A 238 -4.96 -12.51 -32.44
C SER A 238 -3.93 -13.36 -31.69
N PRO A 239 -3.41 -14.45 -32.30
CA PRO A 239 -2.28 -15.18 -31.75
C PRO A 239 -1.14 -14.23 -31.36
N ALA A 240 -0.47 -14.51 -30.24
CA ALA A 240 0.61 -13.66 -29.75
C ALA A 240 1.76 -13.59 -30.76
N ARG A 241 2.21 -12.37 -31.06
CA ARG A 241 3.40 -12.13 -31.88
C ARG A 241 4.64 -12.55 -31.10
N LEU A 242 5.59 -13.18 -31.78
CA LEU A 242 6.90 -13.53 -31.22
C LEU A 242 7.63 -12.25 -30.79
N THR A 243 8.07 -12.22 -29.53
CA THR A 243 8.89 -11.14 -28.98
C THR A 243 10.30 -11.63 -28.68
N LEU A 244 11.32 -10.88 -29.08
CA LEU A 244 12.72 -11.13 -28.75
C LEU A 244 13.30 -9.97 -27.94
N PRO A 245 14.37 -10.18 -27.14
CA PRO A 245 15.05 -9.09 -26.45
C PRO A 245 15.44 -7.96 -27.43
N GLY A 246 15.22 -6.70 -27.08
CA GLY A 246 15.67 -5.58 -27.90
C GLY A 246 17.17 -5.32 -27.78
N ASP A 247 17.76 -5.64 -26.63
CA ASP A 247 19.21 -5.63 -26.47
C ASP A 247 19.86 -6.63 -27.43
N ALA A 248 20.81 -6.16 -28.23
CA ALA A 248 21.43 -6.94 -29.28
C ALA A 248 22.26 -8.10 -28.71
N GLN A 249 22.92 -7.90 -27.55
CA GLN A 249 23.72 -8.93 -26.93
C GLN A 249 22.83 -10.07 -26.43
N GLN A 250 21.82 -9.76 -25.61
CA GLN A 250 20.86 -10.75 -25.09
C GLN A 250 20.14 -11.49 -26.21
N ARG A 251 19.76 -10.78 -27.28
CA ARG A 251 19.16 -11.41 -28.46
C ARG A 251 20.13 -12.36 -29.13
N ASN A 252 21.38 -11.97 -29.35
CA ASN A 252 22.38 -12.84 -29.96
C ASN A 252 22.66 -14.09 -29.11
N GLU A 253 22.72 -13.95 -27.79
CA GLU A 253 22.86 -15.07 -26.84
C GLU A 253 21.66 -16.03 -26.93
N LEU A 254 20.43 -15.50 -26.95
CA LEU A 254 19.21 -16.30 -27.14
C LEU A 254 19.24 -17.05 -28.47
N LEU A 255 19.55 -16.37 -29.58
CA LEU A 255 19.59 -16.98 -30.91
C LEU A 255 20.68 -18.05 -31.02
N ALA A 256 21.86 -17.82 -30.42
CA ALA A 256 22.94 -18.81 -30.39
C ALA A 256 22.54 -20.09 -29.63
N SER A 257 21.70 -19.97 -28.60
CA SER A 257 21.19 -21.11 -27.83
C SER A 257 19.98 -21.82 -28.49
N ASN A 258 19.42 -21.25 -29.56
CA ASN A 258 18.22 -21.78 -30.23
C ASN A 258 18.36 -21.72 -31.76
N PRO A 259 18.97 -22.75 -32.40
CA PRO A 259 19.19 -22.79 -33.85
C PRO A 259 17.90 -22.71 -34.68
N LYS A 260 16.78 -23.29 -34.20
CA LYS A 260 15.47 -23.22 -34.88
C LYS A 260 14.98 -21.77 -34.97
N LEU A 261 15.04 -21.06 -33.83
CA LEU A 261 14.67 -19.66 -33.76
C LEU A 261 15.63 -18.80 -34.60
N GLN A 262 16.94 -19.04 -34.52
CA GLN A 262 17.95 -18.33 -35.31
C GLN A 262 17.67 -18.43 -36.82
N ALA A 263 17.35 -19.62 -37.32
CA ALA A 263 17.02 -19.82 -38.72
C ALA A 263 15.75 -19.07 -39.14
N ALA A 264 14.72 -19.06 -38.28
CA ALA A 264 13.43 -18.45 -38.59
C ALA A 264 13.45 -16.92 -38.61
N VAL A 265 14.30 -16.29 -37.79
CA VAL A 265 14.42 -14.83 -37.73
C VAL A 265 15.45 -14.25 -38.69
N ALA A 266 16.18 -15.10 -39.42
CA ALA A 266 17.17 -14.66 -40.39
C ALA A 266 16.51 -13.82 -41.51
N GLY A 267 17.03 -12.61 -41.73
CA GLY A 267 16.52 -11.67 -42.74
C GLY A 267 15.16 -11.04 -42.39
N LYS A 268 14.73 -11.10 -41.13
CA LYS A 268 13.50 -10.46 -40.63
C LYS A 268 13.78 -9.10 -39.98
N ASP A 269 12.77 -8.24 -39.94
CA ASP A 269 12.83 -6.96 -39.24
C ASP A 269 12.53 -7.15 -37.75
N PHE A 270 13.25 -6.41 -36.89
CA PHE A 270 12.94 -6.29 -35.47
C PHE A 270 12.21 -4.96 -35.23
N VAL A 271 10.91 -5.04 -34.98
CA VAL A 271 10.06 -3.86 -34.74
C VAL A 271 9.92 -3.66 -33.23
N PRO A 272 10.36 -2.53 -32.64
CA PRO A 272 10.24 -2.30 -31.21
C PRO A 272 8.79 -2.43 -30.73
N VAL A 273 8.60 -3.09 -29.59
CA VAL A 273 7.31 -3.08 -28.89
C VAL A 273 7.18 -1.72 -28.18
N THR A 274 6.07 -1.03 -28.39
CA THR A 274 5.81 0.31 -27.86
C THR A 274 4.66 0.30 -26.86
N GLY A 275 4.45 1.42 -26.18
CA GLY A 275 3.29 1.61 -25.30
C GLY A 275 1.94 1.48 -26.03
N GLU A 276 1.89 1.67 -27.35
CA GLU A 276 0.68 1.48 -28.15
C GLU A 276 0.35 0.00 -28.37
N ASP A 277 1.29 -0.91 -28.11
CA ASP A 277 1.10 -2.35 -28.29
C ASP A 277 0.61 -3.06 -27.02
N ILE A 278 0.66 -2.41 -25.85
CA ILE A 278 0.22 -3.03 -24.60
C ILE A 278 -1.30 -3.19 -24.60
N GLY A 279 -1.82 -4.29 -24.06
CA GLY A 279 -3.25 -4.63 -24.03
C GLY A 279 -4.12 -3.77 -23.12
N VAL A 280 -4.07 -2.44 -23.28
CA VAL A 280 -4.95 -1.46 -22.64
C VAL A 280 -5.49 -0.53 -23.73
N GLU A 281 -6.80 -0.43 -23.82
CA GLU A 281 -7.51 0.34 -24.83
C GLU A 281 -8.50 1.32 -24.20
N ALA A 282 -8.52 2.56 -24.71
CA ALA A 282 -9.64 3.47 -24.51
C ALA A 282 -10.63 3.23 -25.66
N VAL A 283 -11.71 2.49 -25.37
CA VAL A 283 -12.74 2.15 -26.36
C VAL A 283 -13.52 3.40 -26.77
N ASP A 284 -13.77 4.27 -25.78
CA ASP A 284 -14.26 5.63 -25.90
C ASP A 284 -13.74 6.44 -24.68
N ASP A 285 -14.18 7.69 -24.52
CA ASP A 285 -13.74 8.57 -23.42
C ASP A 285 -14.01 8.00 -22.01
N TYR A 286 -14.96 7.09 -21.83
CA TYR A 286 -15.38 6.57 -20.53
C TYR A 286 -15.38 5.04 -20.46
N THR A 287 -14.74 4.35 -21.41
CA THR A 287 -14.65 2.88 -21.44
C THR A 287 -13.21 2.44 -21.60
N VAL A 288 -12.66 1.75 -20.60
CA VAL A 288 -11.30 1.17 -20.62
C VAL A 288 -11.39 -0.34 -20.75
N ARG A 289 -10.77 -0.91 -21.77
CA ARG A 289 -10.64 -2.36 -21.94
C ARG A 289 -9.20 -2.79 -21.66
N ILE A 290 -9.05 -3.86 -20.88
CA ILE A 290 -7.75 -4.49 -20.58
C ILE A 290 -7.78 -5.95 -21.06
N SER A 291 -6.84 -6.31 -21.92
CA SER A 291 -6.67 -7.66 -22.44
C SER A 291 -5.38 -8.29 -21.88
N LEU A 292 -5.50 -9.48 -21.32
CA LEU A 292 -4.41 -10.20 -20.68
C LEU A 292 -3.74 -11.18 -21.64
N SER A 293 -2.50 -11.57 -21.33
CA SER A 293 -1.80 -12.63 -22.06
C SER A 293 -2.29 -14.04 -21.70
N GLN A 294 -3.00 -14.17 -20.58
CA GLN A 294 -3.56 -15.43 -20.06
C GLN A 294 -4.72 -15.15 -19.09
N PRO A 295 -5.62 -16.12 -18.83
CA PRO A 295 -6.59 -16.07 -17.75
C PRO A 295 -5.98 -15.68 -16.40
N ALA A 296 -6.53 -14.66 -15.74
CA ALA A 296 -6.16 -14.26 -14.38
C ALA A 296 -7.37 -13.71 -13.60
N PRO A 297 -8.18 -14.60 -12.96
CA PRO A 297 -9.37 -14.19 -12.20
C PRO A 297 -9.10 -13.18 -11.08
N PHE A 298 -7.90 -13.20 -10.50
CA PHE A 298 -7.49 -12.26 -9.44
C PHE A 298 -7.09 -10.87 -9.94
N PHE A 299 -7.03 -10.65 -11.26
CA PHE A 299 -6.47 -9.43 -11.84
C PHE A 299 -7.23 -8.16 -11.44
N ALA A 300 -8.56 -8.23 -11.30
CA ALA A 300 -9.34 -7.10 -10.79
C ALA A 300 -8.88 -6.65 -9.39
N GLY A 301 -8.64 -7.58 -8.46
CA GLY A 301 -8.13 -7.26 -7.12
C GLY A 301 -6.70 -6.70 -7.15
N LEU A 302 -5.91 -7.07 -8.16
CA LEU A 302 -4.56 -6.53 -8.34
C LEU A 302 -4.57 -5.05 -8.76
N LEU A 303 -5.60 -4.60 -9.49
CA LEU A 303 -5.74 -3.22 -9.97
C LEU A 303 -5.96 -2.17 -8.87
N ALA A 304 -6.26 -2.58 -7.63
CA ALA A 304 -6.32 -1.65 -6.49
C ALA A 304 -4.92 -1.29 -5.93
N ASN A 305 -3.87 -2.01 -6.34
CA ASN A 305 -2.50 -1.77 -5.90
C ASN A 305 -2.02 -0.38 -6.33
N GLN A 306 -1.14 0.24 -5.54
CA GLN A 306 -0.58 1.57 -5.79
C GLN A 306 0.03 1.77 -7.18
N PHE A 307 0.58 0.73 -7.80
CA PHE A 307 1.11 0.82 -9.17
C PHE A 307 0.05 1.24 -10.20
N PHE A 308 -1.22 0.90 -9.98
CA PHE A 308 -2.32 1.17 -10.92
C PHE A 308 -3.08 2.47 -10.61
N ARG A 309 -2.55 3.31 -9.72
CA ARG A 309 -3.13 4.61 -9.40
C ARG A 309 -2.98 5.55 -10.59
N LEU A 310 -4.02 6.33 -10.86
CA LEU A 310 -4.01 7.27 -11.97
C LEU A 310 -2.98 8.39 -11.73
N VAL A 311 -2.21 8.76 -12.76
CA VAL A 311 -1.24 9.86 -12.68
C VAL A 311 -1.54 10.99 -13.69
N PRO A 312 -1.34 12.27 -13.32
CA PRO A 312 -1.79 13.41 -14.09
C PRO A 312 -0.87 13.74 -15.27
N ARG A 313 -1.19 13.25 -16.47
CA ARG A 313 -0.40 13.49 -17.71
C ARG A 313 0.02 14.95 -17.89
N LYS A 314 -0.93 15.89 -17.80
CA LYS A 314 -0.66 17.32 -18.02
C LYS A 314 0.33 17.89 -17.01
N ALA A 315 0.27 17.47 -15.75
CA ALA A 315 1.19 17.93 -14.72
C ALA A 315 2.58 17.32 -14.94
N ILE A 316 2.65 16.04 -15.28
CA ILE A 316 3.92 15.34 -15.56
C ILE A 316 4.62 15.95 -16.78
N GLU A 317 3.91 16.15 -17.89
CA GLU A 317 4.48 16.74 -19.10
C GLU A 317 4.96 18.19 -18.87
N LYS A 318 4.27 18.94 -18.01
CA LYS A 318 4.60 20.34 -17.72
C LYS A 318 5.74 20.50 -16.72
N TYR A 319 5.77 19.70 -15.67
CA TYR A 319 6.66 19.90 -14.52
C TYR A 319 7.76 18.83 -14.40
N GLY A 320 7.75 17.79 -15.23
CA GLY A 320 8.73 16.71 -15.18
C GLY A 320 8.82 16.10 -13.79
N ASP A 321 10.02 15.89 -13.28
CA ASP A 321 10.27 15.29 -11.96
C ASP A 321 9.70 16.10 -10.79
N GLN A 322 9.37 17.38 -10.99
CA GLN A 322 8.79 18.26 -9.95
C GLN A 322 7.26 18.20 -9.90
N TRP A 323 6.62 17.33 -10.69
CA TRP A 323 5.16 17.26 -10.75
C TRP A 323 4.52 16.89 -9.41
N THR A 324 5.23 16.19 -8.53
CA THR A 324 4.76 15.79 -7.20
C THR A 324 4.93 16.87 -6.13
N GLU A 325 5.54 18.00 -6.44
CA GLU A 325 5.68 19.10 -5.49
C GLU A 325 4.31 19.70 -5.12
N PRO A 326 4.10 20.20 -3.89
CA PRO A 326 2.79 20.70 -3.46
C PRO A 326 2.15 21.77 -4.36
N ALA A 327 2.97 22.55 -5.08
CA ALA A 327 2.48 23.57 -6.00
C ALA A 327 2.03 23.02 -7.37
N HIS A 328 2.39 21.77 -7.71
CA HIS A 328 2.25 21.19 -9.04
C HIS A 328 1.37 19.95 -9.07
N ILE A 329 1.34 19.20 -7.96
CA ILE A 329 0.67 17.91 -7.88
C ILE A 329 -0.82 18.04 -8.15
N MET A 330 -1.32 17.11 -8.97
CA MET A 330 -2.72 16.97 -9.30
C MET A 330 -3.17 15.57 -8.89
N THR A 331 -4.25 15.51 -8.12
CA THR A 331 -4.72 14.33 -7.41
C THR A 331 -6.14 13.99 -7.84
N CYS A 332 -6.58 12.76 -7.60
CA CYS A 332 -7.94 12.32 -7.96
C CYS A 332 -8.64 11.57 -6.82
N GLY A 333 -7.98 11.37 -5.69
CA GLY A 333 -8.54 10.72 -4.52
C GLY A 333 -9.39 11.63 -3.63
N PRO A 334 -9.85 11.12 -2.48
CA PRO A 334 -10.70 11.86 -1.54
C PRO A 334 -10.04 13.09 -0.91
N PHE A 335 -8.71 13.17 -0.96
CA PHE A 335 -7.94 14.31 -0.47
C PHE A 335 -6.95 14.80 -1.52
N ARG A 336 -6.63 16.08 -1.43
CA ARG A 336 -5.53 16.71 -2.19
C ARG A 336 -4.41 17.12 -1.24
N LEU A 337 -3.19 17.17 -1.77
CA LEU A 337 -2.03 17.58 -0.99
C LEU A 337 -2.15 19.06 -0.60
N LYS A 338 -2.07 19.35 0.70
CA LYS A 338 -2.06 20.72 1.23
C LYS A 338 -0.64 21.21 1.50
N SER A 339 0.19 20.38 2.12
CA SER A 339 1.59 20.70 2.38
C SER A 339 2.42 19.45 2.65
N TRP A 340 3.70 19.49 2.30
CA TRP A 340 4.67 18.45 2.67
C TRP A 340 5.92 19.12 3.28
N LYS A 341 6.10 18.96 4.58
CA LYS A 341 7.31 19.36 5.31
C LYS A 341 8.15 18.11 5.56
N ARG A 342 9.24 17.97 4.80
CA ARG A 342 10.10 16.78 4.82
C ARG A 342 10.52 16.42 6.24
N TYR A 343 10.43 15.14 6.59
CA TYR A 343 10.74 14.56 7.91
C TYR A 343 9.92 15.11 9.08
N SER A 344 8.82 15.84 8.80
CA SER A 344 7.97 16.42 9.82
C SER A 344 6.52 16.00 9.64
N GLU A 345 5.89 16.35 8.52
CA GLU A 345 4.48 16.05 8.28
C GLU A 345 4.10 16.18 6.80
N ILE A 346 3.11 15.39 6.40
CA ILE A 346 2.36 15.56 5.15
C ILE A 346 0.91 15.82 5.54
N VAL A 347 0.37 16.94 5.06
CA VAL A 347 -1.00 17.33 5.34
C VAL A 347 -1.79 17.24 4.05
N VAL A 348 -2.91 16.53 4.09
CA VAL A 348 -3.88 16.44 3.00
C VAL A 348 -5.22 17.00 3.50
N GLU A 349 -5.98 17.61 2.60
CA GLU A 349 -7.30 18.16 2.89
C GLU A 349 -8.34 17.59 1.93
N ARG A 350 -9.59 17.46 2.40
CA ARG A 350 -10.68 16.92 1.59
C ARG A 350 -10.76 17.66 0.26
N ASP A 351 -10.79 16.91 -0.83
CA ASP A 351 -10.91 17.48 -2.16
C ASP A 351 -12.39 17.62 -2.54
N PRO A 352 -12.93 18.84 -2.73
CA PRO A 352 -14.31 19.03 -3.17
C PRO A 352 -14.55 18.54 -4.61
N MET A 353 -13.50 18.29 -5.41
CA MET A 353 -13.62 17.75 -6.76
C MET A 353 -13.74 16.21 -6.78
N TYR A 354 -13.46 15.53 -5.67
CA TYR A 354 -13.58 14.08 -5.58
C TYR A 354 -15.01 13.63 -5.90
N TRP A 355 -15.16 12.58 -6.71
CA TRP A 355 -16.47 12.15 -7.22
C TRP A 355 -17.45 11.77 -6.11
N ASP A 356 -16.93 11.32 -4.95
CA ASP A 356 -17.70 10.97 -3.76
C ASP A 356 -17.45 11.90 -2.56
N ALA A 357 -17.10 13.16 -2.82
CA ALA A 357 -16.74 14.13 -1.76
C ALA A 357 -17.81 14.27 -0.65
N ALA A 358 -19.09 14.05 -0.97
CA ALA A 358 -20.20 14.13 -0.02
C ALA A 358 -20.11 13.08 1.11
N ASN A 359 -19.46 11.94 0.85
CA ASN A 359 -19.25 10.88 1.83
C ASN A 359 -17.95 11.05 2.64
N VAL A 360 -17.04 11.93 2.21
CA VAL A 360 -15.79 12.22 2.93
C VAL A 360 -16.07 13.14 4.13
N LYS A 361 -16.02 12.56 5.33
CA LYS A 361 -16.33 13.27 6.59
C LYS A 361 -15.12 13.98 7.21
N LEU A 362 -13.93 13.44 7.02
CA LEU A 362 -12.68 14.07 7.45
C LEU A 362 -12.43 15.33 6.62
N ASP A 363 -12.04 16.40 7.29
CA ASP A 363 -11.62 17.65 6.66
C ASP A 363 -10.13 17.59 6.30
N GLN A 364 -9.29 16.99 7.16
CA GLN A 364 -7.83 16.87 6.97
C GLN A 364 -7.26 15.58 7.57
N ILE A 365 -6.15 15.12 6.99
CA ILE A 365 -5.30 14.07 7.55
C ILE A 365 -3.87 14.60 7.67
N PHE A 366 -3.26 14.42 8.83
CA PHE A 366 -1.85 14.66 9.10
C PHE A 366 -1.13 13.33 9.12
N PHE A 367 -0.27 13.09 8.15
CA PHE A 367 0.63 11.94 8.12
C PHE A 367 1.97 12.33 8.74
N TYR A 368 2.34 11.66 9.82
CA TYR A 368 3.62 11.84 10.50
C TYR A 368 4.60 10.72 10.09
N PRO A 369 5.70 11.05 9.39
CA PRO A 369 6.76 10.11 9.04
C PRO A 369 7.67 9.87 10.25
N MET A 370 7.22 9.01 11.16
CA MET A 370 7.94 8.60 12.36
C MET A 370 7.98 7.07 12.49
N ASN A 371 9.15 6.55 12.85
CA ASN A 371 9.42 5.10 12.98
C ASN A 371 9.95 4.70 14.38
N ASP A 372 9.77 5.56 15.39
CA ASP A 372 10.05 5.23 16.79
C ASP A 372 8.76 4.83 17.51
N ASN A 373 8.63 3.53 17.77
CA ASN A 373 7.46 2.93 18.40
C ASN A 373 7.16 3.49 19.81
N PRO A 374 8.15 3.60 20.74
CA PRO A 374 7.91 4.22 22.04
C PRO A 374 7.41 5.66 21.96
N THR A 375 7.99 6.49 21.09
CA THR A 375 7.56 7.87 20.88
C THR A 375 6.13 7.92 20.32
N THR A 376 5.82 7.09 19.33
CA THR A 376 4.45 6.98 18.77
C THR A 376 3.43 6.63 19.82
N MET A 377 3.71 5.63 20.66
CA MET A 377 2.81 5.20 21.72
C MET A 377 2.64 6.27 22.81
N ASN A 378 3.71 6.98 23.17
CA ASN A 378 3.61 8.10 24.12
C ASN A 378 2.73 9.24 23.57
N LEU A 379 2.89 9.59 22.29
CA LEU A 379 2.08 10.61 21.63
C LEU A 379 0.62 10.20 21.48
N TYR A 380 0.36 8.93 21.16
CA TYR A 380 -0.98 8.36 21.18
C TYR A 380 -1.61 8.44 22.58
N GLN A 381 -0.85 8.09 23.62
CA GLN A 381 -1.32 8.13 25.01
C GLN A 381 -1.75 9.55 25.44
N VAL A 382 -1.02 10.59 25.02
CA VAL A 382 -1.36 11.99 25.33
C VAL A 382 -2.35 12.62 24.32
N GLY A 383 -2.81 11.87 23.32
CA GLY A 383 -3.76 12.32 22.30
C GLY A 383 -3.18 13.31 21.30
N GLU A 384 -1.88 13.21 21.00
CA GLU A 384 -1.23 13.93 19.90
C GLU A 384 -1.31 13.15 18.57
N ILE A 385 -1.60 11.84 18.63
CA ILE A 385 -1.78 10.94 17.49
C ILE A 385 -3.07 10.15 17.71
N ASP A 386 -3.83 9.94 16.64
CA ASP A 386 -5.14 9.27 16.68
C ASP A 386 -5.06 7.82 16.20
N SER A 387 -4.08 7.49 15.34
CA SER A 387 -3.85 6.14 14.83
C SER A 387 -2.42 5.97 14.29
N ALA A 388 -1.95 4.73 14.19
CA ALA A 388 -0.61 4.40 13.69
C ALA A 388 -0.64 3.12 12.86
N LEU A 389 0.48 2.81 12.20
CA LEU A 389 0.68 1.56 11.50
C LEU A 389 0.61 0.32 12.43
N ASN A 390 0.46 -0.85 11.81
CA ASN A 390 0.61 -2.14 12.47
C ASN A 390 1.99 -2.29 13.13
N HIS A 391 2.08 -3.16 14.16
CA HIS A 391 3.32 -3.45 14.91
C HIS A 391 3.94 -2.28 15.69
N VAL A 392 3.14 -1.25 16.01
CA VAL A 392 3.61 -0.06 16.76
C VAL A 392 3.80 -0.31 18.26
N VAL A 393 3.09 -1.25 18.87
CA VAL A 393 3.16 -1.51 20.31
C VAL A 393 4.48 -2.22 20.66
N PRO A 394 5.38 -1.63 21.48
CA PRO A 394 6.58 -2.31 21.91
C PRO A 394 6.24 -3.60 22.67
N THR A 395 6.98 -4.68 22.42
CA THR A 395 6.72 -5.99 23.07
C THR A 395 6.64 -5.88 24.60
N ARG A 396 7.50 -5.06 25.22
CA ARG A 396 7.51 -4.86 26.68
C ARG A 396 6.23 -4.20 27.23
N TRP A 397 5.41 -3.60 26.37
CA TRP A 397 4.18 -2.90 26.75
C TRP A 397 2.93 -3.72 26.41
N LEU A 398 3.07 -4.82 25.66
CA LEU A 398 1.92 -5.62 25.18
C LEU A 398 1.02 -6.12 26.32
N ASP A 399 1.59 -6.60 27.43
CA ASP A 399 0.81 -7.12 28.56
C ASP A 399 -0.16 -6.08 29.15
N VAL A 400 0.19 -4.79 29.03
CA VAL A 400 -0.64 -3.67 29.50
C VAL A 400 -1.58 -3.18 28.40
N VAL A 401 -1.06 -2.99 27.18
CA VAL A 401 -1.80 -2.37 26.07
C VAL A 401 -2.87 -3.32 25.50
N ARG A 402 -2.61 -4.63 25.44
CA ARG A 402 -3.57 -5.63 24.96
C ARG A 402 -4.87 -5.69 25.79
N GLN A 403 -4.84 -5.19 27.03
CA GLN A 403 -6.01 -5.12 27.90
C GLN A 403 -6.90 -3.90 27.63
N LYS A 404 -6.52 -3.03 26.70
CA LYS A 404 -7.19 -1.76 26.42
C LYS A 404 -8.17 -1.91 25.26
N LYS A 405 -9.29 -1.17 25.32
CA LYS A 405 -10.36 -1.26 24.30
C LYS A 405 -9.96 -0.75 22.92
N ASP A 406 -8.96 0.13 22.87
CA ASP A 406 -8.38 0.70 21.65
C ASP A 406 -7.22 -0.13 21.08
N TYR A 407 -6.90 -1.28 21.66
CA TYR A 407 -5.97 -2.23 21.07
C TYR A 407 -6.70 -3.11 20.03
N MET A 408 -6.11 -3.20 18.84
CA MET A 408 -6.58 -4.05 17.74
C MET A 408 -5.53 -5.11 17.42
N GLU A 409 -5.96 -6.38 17.37
CA GLU A 409 -5.12 -7.53 16.99
C GLU A 409 -5.90 -8.37 15.96
N GLY A 410 -5.21 -8.75 14.89
CA GLY A 410 -5.79 -9.50 13.78
C GLY A 410 -4.71 -10.27 13.03
N SER A 411 -5.12 -11.27 12.26
CA SER A 411 -4.19 -12.01 11.40
C SER A 411 -3.75 -11.13 10.25
N GLU A 412 -2.46 -11.12 9.96
CA GLU A 412 -1.86 -10.39 8.84
C GLU A 412 -1.11 -11.36 7.92
N ALA A 413 -1.39 -11.27 6.62
CA ALA A 413 -0.71 -12.04 5.58
C ALA A 413 0.68 -11.44 5.25
N ALA A 414 1.57 -11.43 6.25
CA ALA A 414 2.90 -10.85 6.15
C ALA A 414 3.98 -11.82 6.66
N ILE A 415 5.19 -11.66 6.13
CA ILE A 415 6.37 -12.41 6.58
C ILE A 415 7.49 -11.47 7.01
N THR A 416 8.29 -11.91 7.96
CA THR A 416 9.60 -11.31 8.25
C THR A 416 10.68 -12.36 7.94
N TYR A 417 11.66 -12.00 7.13
CA TYR A 417 12.73 -12.90 6.70
C TYR A 417 14.05 -12.15 6.52
N ILE A 418 15.15 -12.90 6.50
CA ILE A 418 16.48 -12.37 6.22
C ILE A 418 16.71 -12.44 4.72
N LEU A 419 16.96 -11.30 4.08
CA LEU A 419 17.42 -11.26 2.69
C LEU A 419 18.91 -11.62 2.63
N ILE A 420 19.25 -12.62 1.83
CA ILE A 420 20.63 -13.10 1.66
C ILE A 420 21.07 -12.80 0.23
N ASN A 421 22.18 -12.09 0.06
CA ASN A 421 22.78 -11.91 -1.25
C ASN A 421 23.45 -13.21 -1.72
N VAL A 422 22.76 -13.94 -2.60
CA VAL A 422 23.18 -15.27 -3.07
C VAL A 422 24.27 -15.25 -4.15
N THR A 423 24.70 -14.08 -4.61
CA THR A 423 25.74 -13.96 -5.65
C THR A 423 27.13 -13.74 -5.07
N GLN A 424 27.23 -13.42 -3.78
CA GLN A 424 28.48 -13.08 -3.11
C GLN A 424 28.96 -14.17 -2.15
N PRO A 425 30.26 -14.50 -2.11
CA PRO A 425 30.81 -15.39 -1.08
C PRO A 425 30.63 -14.85 0.35
N PRO A 426 30.43 -15.71 1.37
CA PRO A 426 30.28 -17.17 1.28
C PRO A 426 28.83 -17.60 0.97
N MET A 427 27.90 -16.65 0.81
CA MET A 427 26.47 -16.92 0.63
C MET A 427 26.12 -17.44 -0.77
N ASN A 428 27.05 -17.43 -1.72
CA ASN A 428 26.93 -18.11 -3.01
C ASN A 428 26.94 -19.65 -2.88
N ASP A 429 27.53 -20.20 -1.82
CA ASP A 429 27.50 -21.64 -1.53
C ASP A 429 26.16 -22.07 -0.92
N LEU A 430 25.45 -22.98 -1.59
CA LEU A 430 24.17 -23.52 -1.11
C LEU A 430 24.27 -24.18 0.28
N ARG A 431 25.41 -24.80 0.60
CA ARG A 431 25.64 -25.48 1.89
C ARG A 431 25.71 -24.46 3.03
N VAL A 432 26.36 -23.32 2.80
CA VAL A 432 26.44 -22.22 3.77
C VAL A 432 25.05 -21.66 4.05
N ARG A 433 24.25 -21.41 3.02
CA ARG A 433 22.87 -20.92 3.18
C ARG A 433 21.99 -21.91 3.96
N ARG A 434 22.13 -23.22 3.71
CA ARG A 434 21.43 -24.27 4.46
C ARG A 434 21.83 -24.26 5.94
N ALA A 435 23.14 -24.25 6.22
CA ALA A 435 23.64 -24.20 7.59
C ALA A 435 23.15 -22.95 8.33
N PHE A 436 23.20 -21.79 7.69
CA PHE A 436 22.69 -20.53 8.25
C PHE A 436 21.19 -20.60 8.55
N ASN A 437 20.39 -21.14 7.63
CA ASN A 437 18.94 -21.26 7.80
C ASN A 437 18.55 -22.25 8.93
N MET A 438 19.32 -23.32 9.12
CA MET A 438 19.14 -24.30 10.20
C MET A 438 19.59 -23.77 11.58
N ALA A 439 20.50 -22.80 11.61
CA ALA A 439 21.01 -22.21 12.85
C ALA A 439 20.07 -21.14 13.46
N ILE A 440 19.02 -20.72 12.75
CA ILE A 440 18.06 -19.73 13.24
C ILE A 440 16.96 -20.43 14.05
N ASP A 441 16.93 -20.15 15.35
CA ASP A 441 15.82 -20.56 16.23
C ASP A 441 14.61 -19.64 16.03
N ARG A 442 13.75 -20.05 15.10
CA ARG A 442 12.51 -19.33 14.76
C ARG A 442 11.50 -19.33 15.92
N ASN A 443 11.52 -20.36 16.77
CA ASN A 443 10.61 -20.46 17.90
C ASN A 443 11.00 -19.45 18.98
N ALA A 444 12.29 -19.31 19.28
CA ALA A 444 12.78 -18.28 20.19
C ALA A 444 12.44 -16.88 19.67
N TRP A 445 12.61 -16.61 18.38
CA TRP A 445 12.24 -15.33 17.77
C TRP A 445 10.75 -15.05 17.87
N ALA A 446 9.89 -16.00 17.47
CA ALA A 446 8.45 -15.83 17.58
C ALA A 446 7.99 -15.62 19.03
N THR A 447 8.52 -16.42 19.96
CA THR A 447 8.23 -16.31 21.41
C THR A 447 8.60 -14.92 21.94
N SER A 448 9.78 -14.41 21.56
CA SER A 448 10.22 -13.08 22.00
C SER A 448 9.36 -11.94 21.45
N ARG A 449 8.76 -12.07 20.27
CA ARG A 449 7.89 -11.05 19.67
C ARG A 449 6.43 -11.13 20.14
N GLN A 450 5.99 -12.28 20.65
CA GLN A 450 4.64 -12.55 21.20
C GLN A 450 3.44 -12.44 20.24
N VAL A 451 3.55 -11.72 19.12
CA VAL A 451 2.44 -11.45 18.17
C VAL A 451 2.64 -12.08 16.79
N VAL A 452 3.64 -12.96 16.64
CA VAL A 452 3.97 -13.62 15.37
C VAL A 452 4.13 -15.12 15.57
N LYS A 453 4.00 -15.88 14.49
CA LYS A 453 4.23 -17.33 14.46
C LYS A 453 5.53 -17.65 13.71
N PRO A 454 6.24 -18.72 14.07
CA PRO A 454 7.37 -19.18 13.27
C PRO A 454 6.89 -19.64 11.90
N LEU A 455 7.65 -19.34 10.85
CA LEU A 455 7.33 -19.75 9.47
C LEU A 455 8.44 -20.64 8.89
N THR A 456 8.03 -21.65 8.14
CA THR A 456 8.93 -22.57 7.40
C THR A 456 8.93 -22.30 5.89
N ALA A 457 7.92 -21.58 5.39
CA ALA A 457 7.75 -21.23 3.98
C ALA A 457 7.72 -19.71 3.76
N PHE A 458 7.91 -19.29 2.50
CA PHE A 458 7.83 -17.88 2.10
C PHE A 458 6.37 -17.40 2.02
N THR A 459 5.46 -18.23 1.50
CA THR A 459 4.03 -17.91 1.47
C THR A 459 3.43 -18.20 2.86
N PRO A 460 2.82 -17.23 3.54
CA PRO A 460 2.01 -17.49 4.74
C PRO A 460 0.91 -18.52 4.50
N GLU A 461 0.67 -19.35 5.50
CA GLU A 461 -0.50 -20.23 5.54
C GLU A 461 -1.79 -19.41 5.53
N GLY A 462 -2.84 -19.90 4.86
CA GLY A 462 -4.16 -19.26 4.81
C GLY A 462 -4.33 -18.11 3.81
N ILE A 463 -3.32 -17.81 2.97
CA ILE A 463 -3.46 -16.80 1.89
C ILE A 463 -4.33 -17.29 0.74
N PHE A 464 -4.19 -18.56 0.35
CA PHE A 464 -4.97 -19.14 -0.73
C PHE A 464 -6.11 -19.97 -0.14
N ASN A 465 -7.34 -19.71 -0.56
CA ASN A 465 -8.49 -20.54 -0.24
C ASN A 465 -8.32 -21.91 -0.92
N GLY A 466 -7.67 -22.82 -0.22
CA GLY A 466 -7.46 -24.20 -0.59
C GLY A 466 -6.87 -24.92 0.60
N GLU A 467 -7.52 -26.00 1.04
CA GLU A 467 -6.98 -26.88 2.06
C GLU A 467 -5.58 -27.34 1.62
N THR A 468 -4.54 -26.89 2.32
CA THR A 468 -3.21 -27.48 2.26
C THR A 468 -3.05 -28.51 3.36
#